data_AF-A0A6N7IU90-F1
#
_entry.id   AF-A0A6N7IU90-F1
#
_cell.length_a   1.000
_cell.length_b   1.000
_cell.length_c   1.000
_cell.angle_alpha   90.00
_cell.angle_beta   90.00
_cell.angle_gamma   90.00
#
_symmetry.space_group_name_H-M   'P 1'
#
loop_
_entity.id
_entity.type
_entity.pdbx_description
1 polymer ?
#
loop_
_entity_poly.entity_id
_entity_poly.type
_entity_poly.pdbx_seq_one_letter_code
_entity_poly.pdbx_strand_id
1 'polypeptide(L)'
;MKINPFVYDHPGRYAAYYLEGTAYHELTCAVELLTKVAPQYTHEDVYKFLTDRTYRSQLLQVSQDTDLNNQWNSYEKEIPKKNWYKKAVGIVRRLVYLKDPEPIKADSKEWQIYNAVVNSKQYVIPVVYQKLMPEERPDRYDVLDKEILLFRFKTYGFRFISIPIAMMGNNVPYLEVELEYYHTYQKGLLEIYLPYDEMKNLYQAIFNKEYPKKYHYGKFHYNGLESI
;
A
#
# COMPACT_ATOMS: atom_id res chain seq x y z
N MET A 1 4.08 9.95 -21.58
CA MET A 1 3.39 10.30 -20.31
C MET A 1 4.37 10.15 -19.17
N LYS A 2 4.29 11.02 -18.14
CA LYS A 2 5.15 10.91 -16.96
C LYS A 2 4.85 9.60 -16.22
N ILE A 3 5.90 9.01 -15.66
CA ILE A 3 5.84 7.90 -14.71
C ILE A 3 5.02 8.33 -13.47
N ASN A 4 4.17 7.45 -12.95
CA ASN A 4 3.67 7.52 -11.56
C ASN A 4 4.76 7.01 -10.58
N PRO A 5 5.54 7.91 -9.94
CA PRO A 5 6.76 7.52 -9.20
C PRO A 5 6.49 6.51 -8.09
N PHE A 6 5.33 6.60 -7.44
CA PHE A 6 4.97 5.75 -6.31
C PHE A 6 4.92 4.26 -6.68
N VAL A 7 4.45 3.92 -7.88
CA VAL A 7 4.41 2.52 -8.36
C VAL A 7 5.82 1.97 -8.55
N TYR A 8 6.75 2.81 -9.01
CA TYR A 8 8.10 2.39 -9.37
C TYR A 8 9.10 2.44 -8.21
N ASP A 9 8.78 3.16 -7.12
CA ASP A 9 9.53 3.07 -5.86
C ASP A 9 9.30 1.72 -5.15
N HIS A 10 8.18 1.06 -5.47
CA HIS A 10 7.75 -0.19 -4.84
C HIS A 10 7.19 -1.20 -5.84
N PRO A 11 7.95 -1.54 -6.91
CA PRO A 11 7.42 -2.30 -8.03
C PRO A 11 6.98 -3.70 -7.60
N GLY A 12 7.75 -4.34 -6.72
CA GLY A 12 7.41 -5.66 -6.20
C GLY A 12 6.10 -5.68 -5.41
N ARG A 13 5.92 -4.73 -4.48
CA ARG A 13 4.68 -4.65 -3.68
C ARG A 13 3.49 -4.28 -4.55
N TYR A 14 3.63 -3.28 -5.40
CA TYR A 14 2.56 -2.86 -6.30
C TYR A 14 2.10 -4.02 -7.19
N ALA A 15 3.05 -4.68 -7.83
CA ALA A 15 2.75 -5.72 -8.79
C ALA A 15 2.10 -6.95 -8.12
N ALA A 16 2.47 -7.29 -6.87
CA ALA A 16 1.84 -8.35 -6.09
C ALA A 16 0.38 -8.05 -5.72
N TYR A 17 0.03 -6.78 -5.50
CA TYR A 17 -1.31 -6.36 -5.08
C TYR A 17 -2.30 -6.16 -6.22
N TYR A 18 -1.81 -5.82 -7.40
CA TYR A 18 -2.65 -5.33 -8.50
C TYR A 18 -2.56 -6.16 -9.77
N LEU A 19 -1.59 -7.06 -9.87
CA LEU A 19 -1.40 -7.88 -11.05
C LEU A 19 -1.51 -9.36 -10.66
N GLU A 20 -2.30 -10.11 -11.43
CA GLU A 20 -2.56 -11.53 -11.19
C GLU A 20 -1.49 -12.42 -11.85
N GLY A 21 -1.16 -13.53 -11.20
CA GLY A 21 -0.26 -14.55 -11.74
C GLY A 21 1.16 -14.04 -11.94
N THR A 22 1.83 -14.46 -13.02
CA THR A 22 3.23 -14.09 -13.27
C THR A 22 3.42 -12.61 -13.61
N ALA A 23 2.33 -11.87 -13.86
CA ALA A 23 2.31 -10.43 -14.18
C ALA A 23 3.09 -9.58 -13.17
N TYR A 24 3.03 -10.02 -11.92
CA TYR A 24 3.80 -9.48 -10.80
C TYR A 24 5.31 -9.45 -11.09
N HIS A 25 5.87 -10.61 -11.42
CA HIS A 25 7.30 -10.79 -11.63
C HIS A 25 7.79 -10.03 -12.85
N GLU A 26 7.01 -10.03 -13.93
CA GLU A 26 7.46 -9.44 -15.19
C GLU A 26 7.46 -7.91 -15.15
N LEU A 27 6.47 -7.28 -14.47
CA LEU A 27 6.51 -5.85 -14.22
C LEU A 27 7.69 -5.50 -13.28
N THR A 28 7.90 -6.28 -12.22
CA THR A 28 8.98 -6.03 -11.26
C THR A 28 10.35 -6.05 -11.93
N CYS A 29 10.67 -7.11 -12.69
CA CYS A 29 11.92 -7.21 -13.42
C CYS A 29 12.08 -6.09 -14.47
N ALA A 30 11.00 -5.74 -15.20
CA ALA A 30 11.04 -4.67 -16.18
C ALA A 30 11.42 -3.32 -15.54
N VAL A 31 10.82 -3.00 -14.39
CA VAL A 31 11.11 -1.77 -13.65
C VAL A 31 12.53 -1.74 -13.10
N GLU A 32 12.98 -2.84 -12.49
CA GLU A 32 14.32 -2.92 -11.92
C GLU A 32 15.41 -2.77 -12.99
N LEU A 33 15.22 -3.39 -14.15
CA LEU A 33 16.14 -3.24 -15.29
C LEU A 33 16.12 -1.81 -15.83
N LEU A 34 14.94 -1.26 -16.11
CA LEU A 34 14.79 0.09 -16.66
C LEU A 34 15.38 1.16 -15.73
N THR A 35 15.21 1.02 -14.41
CA THR A 35 15.76 1.96 -13.42
C THR A 35 17.30 1.97 -13.45
N LYS A 36 17.93 0.82 -13.69
CA LYS A 36 19.39 0.68 -13.74
C LYS A 36 20.02 1.27 -15.00
N VAL A 37 19.30 1.25 -16.12
CA VAL A 37 19.84 1.57 -17.46
C VAL A 37 19.30 2.88 -18.05
N ALA A 38 18.13 3.33 -17.61
CA ALA A 38 17.44 4.50 -18.15
C ALA A 38 16.77 5.30 -17.01
N PRO A 39 17.50 6.17 -16.29
CA PRO A 39 16.99 6.85 -15.09
C PRO A 39 15.70 7.68 -15.28
N GLN A 40 15.31 7.96 -16.52
CA GLN A 40 14.11 8.72 -16.89
C GLN A 40 13.21 7.96 -17.87
N TYR A 41 13.08 6.63 -17.69
CA TYR A 41 12.18 5.83 -18.52
C TYR A 41 10.72 6.30 -18.43
N THR A 42 9.82 5.75 -19.23
CA THR A 42 8.40 6.12 -19.30
C THR A 42 7.52 4.87 -19.32
N HIS A 43 6.20 5.04 -19.22
CA HIS A 43 5.25 3.94 -19.46
C HIS A 43 5.42 3.30 -20.85
N GLU A 44 5.88 4.07 -21.84
CA GLU A 44 6.17 3.57 -23.18
C GLU A 44 7.40 2.65 -23.18
N ASP A 45 8.42 2.96 -22.39
CA ASP A 45 9.61 2.12 -22.26
C ASP A 45 9.30 0.82 -21.54
N VAL A 46 8.41 0.85 -20.54
CA VAL A 46 7.87 -0.37 -19.91
C VAL A 46 7.09 -1.19 -20.94
N TYR A 47 6.24 -0.54 -21.74
CA TYR A 47 5.50 -1.22 -22.82
C TYR A 47 6.43 -1.86 -23.86
N LYS A 48 7.43 -1.11 -24.34
CA LYS A 48 8.44 -1.61 -25.28
C LYS A 48 9.24 -2.74 -24.67
N PHE A 49 9.66 -2.61 -23.41
CA PHE A 49 10.36 -3.70 -22.72
C PHE A 49 9.51 -4.96 -22.64
N LEU A 50 8.19 -4.85 -22.41
CA LEU A 50 7.31 -6.02 -22.34
C LEU A 50 6.99 -6.61 -23.74
N THR A 51 6.91 -5.79 -24.79
CA THR A 51 6.37 -6.22 -26.10
C THR A 51 7.37 -6.31 -27.25
N ASP A 52 8.46 -5.55 -27.21
CA ASP A 52 9.49 -5.47 -28.26
C ASP A 52 10.77 -6.21 -27.83
N ARG A 53 11.02 -7.34 -28.47
CA ARG A 53 12.20 -8.17 -28.23
C ARG A 53 13.53 -7.45 -28.52
N THR A 54 13.57 -6.59 -29.53
CA THR A 54 14.80 -5.89 -29.94
C THR A 54 15.19 -4.87 -28.89
N TYR A 55 14.24 -4.02 -28.50
CA TYR A 55 14.43 -3.04 -27.44
C TYR A 55 14.87 -3.71 -26.14
N ARG A 56 14.22 -4.81 -25.79
CA ARG A 56 14.53 -5.57 -24.59
C ARG A 56 15.94 -6.17 -24.60
N SER A 57 16.35 -6.76 -25.71
CA SER A 57 17.68 -7.38 -25.86
C SER A 57 18.79 -6.35 -25.71
N GLN A 58 18.57 -5.13 -26.22
CA GLN A 58 19.51 -4.02 -26.04
C GLN A 58 19.67 -3.65 -24.56
N LEU A 59 18.58 -3.58 -23.80
CA LEU A 59 18.63 -3.24 -22.38
C LEU A 59 19.28 -4.35 -21.53
N LEU A 60 18.99 -5.61 -21.82
CA LEU A 60 19.61 -6.76 -21.12
C LEU A 60 21.12 -6.83 -21.35
N GLN A 61 21.60 -6.46 -22.54
CA GLN A 61 23.03 -6.42 -22.86
C GLN A 61 23.78 -5.30 -22.10
N VAL A 62 23.07 -4.20 -21.78
CA VAL A 62 23.63 -3.07 -21.04
C VAL A 62 23.59 -3.31 -19.52
N SER A 63 22.61 -4.09 -19.05
CA SER A 63 22.54 -4.50 -17.65
C SER A 63 23.72 -5.38 -17.26
N GLN A 64 24.51 -4.93 -16.28
CA GLN A 64 25.57 -5.74 -15.65
C GLN A 64 25.02 -6.76 -14.63
N ASP A 65 23.70 -6.81 -14.43
CA ASP A 65 23.05 -7.68 -13.46
C ASP A 65 22.72 -9.04 -14.06
N THR A 66 23.60 -10.02 -13.83
CA THR A 66 23.46 -11.38 -14.37
C THR A 66 22.25 -12.11 -13.82
N ASP A 67 21.83 -11.85 -12.58
CA ASP A 67 20.70 -12.56 -11.97
C ASP A 67 19.37 -12.09 -12.56
N LEU A 68 19.19 -10.78 -12.68
CA LEU A 68 18.01 -10.19 -13.34
C LEU A 68 17.92 -10.58 -14.82
N ASN A 69 19.05 -10.61 -15.52
CA ASN A 69 19.10 -11.05 -16.91
C ASN A 69 18.70 -12.54 -17.06
N ASN A 70 19.16 -13.40 -16.15
CA ASN A 70 18.81 -14.83 -16.15
C ASN A 70 17.34 -15.09 -15.82
N GLN A 71 16.79 -14.36 -14.85
CA GLN A 71 15.35 -14.40 -14.54
C GLN A 71 14.53 -14.02 -15.77
N TRP A 72 14.92 -12.92 -16.44
CA TRP A 72 14.21 -12.47 -17.63
C TRP A 72 14.28 -13.47 -18.79
N ASN A 73 15.45 -14.06 -19.06
CA ASN A 73 15.63 -15.06 -20.10
C ASN A 73 14.71 -16.30 -19.91
N SER A 74 14.32 -16.59 -18.67
CA SER A 74 13.34 -17.63 -18.37
C SER A 74 11.93 -17.22 -18.78
N TYR A 75 11.55 -15.96 -18.55
CA TYR A 75 10.25 -15.38 -18.97
C TYR A 75 10.13 -15.18 -20.48
N GLU A 76 11.24 -14.89 -21.18
CA GLU A 76 11.28 -14.73 -22.64
C GLU A 76 10.65 -15.93 -23.38
N LYS A 77 10.79 -17.14 -22.81
CA LYS A 77 10.22 -18.39 -23.35
C LYS A 77 8.69 -18.46 -23.25
N GLU A 78 8.08 -17.63 -22.41
CA GLU A 78 6.64 -17.59 -22.16
C GLU A 78 5.92 -16.54 -23.01
N ILE A 79 6.64 -15.52 -23.49
CA ILE A 79 6.13 -14.43 -24.32
C ILE A 79 5.39 -14.91 -25.58
N PRO A 80 5.80 -15.98 -26.29
CA PRO A 80 5.08 -16.50 -27.45
C PRO A 80 3.75 -17.20 -27.12
N LYS A 81 3.48 -17.49 -25.83
CA LYS A 81 2.25 -18.17 -25.41
C LYS A 81 1.05 -17.20 -25.53
N LYS A 82 -0.14 -17.73 -25.86
CA LYS A 82 -1.36 -16.92 -26.12
C LYS A 82 -1.59 -15.88 -25.00
N ASN A 83 -1.96 -14.65 -25.39
CA ASN A 83 -2.37 -13.51 -24.55
C ASN A 83 -1.29 -12.61 -23.92
N TRP A 84 0.01 -12.82 -24.19
CA TRP A 84 1.08 -11.93 -23.64
C TRP A 84 0.88 -10.46 -23.98
N TYR A 85 0.63 -10.16 -25.26
CA TYR A 85 0.42 -8.78 -25.70
C TYR A 85 -0.77 -8.12 -24.97
N LYS A 86 -1.88 -8.84 -24.81
CA LYS A 86 -3.06 -8.36 -24.07
C LYS A 86 -2.73 -8.10 -22.60
N LYS A 87 -1.89 -8.95 -21.99
CA LYS A 87 -1.39 -8.80 -20.61
C LYS A 87 -0.52 -7.55 -20.47
N ALA A 88 0.47 -7.37 -21.35
CA ALA A 88 1.36 -6.21 -21.35
C ALA A 88 0.60 -4.90 -21.54
N VAL A 89 -0.34 -4.85 -22.49
CA VAL A 89 -1.24 -3.70 -22.67
C VAL A 89 -2.08 -3.46 -21.41
N GLY A 90 -2.59 -4.52 -20.77
CA GLY A 90 -3.35 -4.43 -19.52
C GLY A 90 -2.54 -3.80 -18.38
N ILE A 91 -1.29 -4.23 -18.20
CA ILE A 91 -0.35 -3.67 -17.20
C ILE A 91 -0.14 -2.18 -17.45
N VAL A 92 0.29 -1.80 -18.66
CA VAL A 92 0.63 -0.41 -18.99
C VAL A 92 -0.60 0.49 -18.92
N ARG A 93 -1.76 0.00 -19.37
CA ARG A 93 -3.02 0.75 -19.25
C ARG A 93 -3.34 1.06 -17.79
N ARG A 94 -3.17 0.10 -16.87
CA ARG A 94 -3.37 0.35 -15.43
C ARG A 94 -2.40 1.43 -14.93
N LEU A 95 -1.11 1.32 -15.27
CA LEU A 95 -0.08 2.30 -14.86
C LEU A 95 -0.41 3.73 -15.31
N VAL A 96 -0.83 3.88 -16.56
CA VAL A 96 -1.15 5.18 -17.19
C VAL A 96 -2.32 5.91 -16.53
N TYR A 97 -3.31 5.17 -16.02
CA TYR A 97 -4.52 5.76 -15.43
C TYR A 97 -4.46 5.90 -13.91
N LEU A 98 -3.37 5.45 -13.27
CA LEU A 98 -3.19 5.63 -11.83
C LEU A 98 -2.88 7.09 -11.55
N LYS A 99 -3.73 7.70 -10.73
CA LYS A 99 -3.42 8.97 -10.11
C LYS A 99 -2.27 8.78 -9.13
N ASP A 100 -1.42 9.79 -9.00
CA ASP A 100 -0.48 9.83 -7.89
C ASP A 100 -1.28 9.84 -6.59
N PRO A 101 -0.85 9.10 -5.56
CA PRO A 101 -1.52 9.14 -4.29
C PRO A 101 -1.47 10.53 -3.70
N GLU A 102 -2.56 10.94 -3.06
CA GLU A 102 -2.60 12.25 -2.43
C GLU A 102 -1.63 12.25 -1.24
N PRO A 103 -0.71 13.24 -1.16
CA PRO A 103 0.20 13.31 -0.05
C PRO A 103 -0.58 13.50 1.25
N ILE A 104 -0.22 12.72 2.27
CA ILE A 104 -0.75 12.89 3.62
C ILE A 104 -0.32 14.27 4.10
N LYS A 105 -1.28 15.16 4.36
CA LYS A 105 -0.99 16.54 4.74
C LYS A 105 -0.29 16.55 6.09
N ALA A 106 0.80 17.33 6.18
CA ALA A 106 1.44 17.61 7.47
C ALA A 106 0.39 18.09 8.47
N ASP A 107 0.46 17.56 9.68
CA ASP A 107 -0.47 17.80 10.79
C ASP A 107 -1.89 17.24 10.65
N SER A 108 -2.25 16.54 9.57
CA SER A 108 -3.58 15.91 9.47
C SER A 108 -3.74 14.74 10.44
N LYS A 109 -4.98 14.27 10.67
CA LYS A 109 -5.24 13.09 11.50
C LYS A 109 -4.61 11.85 10.87
N GLU A 110 -4.70 11.77 9.55
CA GLU A 110 -4.06 10.75 8.71
C GLU A 110 -2.55 10.73 8.93
N TRP A 111 -1.90 11.88 9.04
CA TRP A 111 -0.47 11.96 9.36
C TRP A 111 -0.14 11.42 10.75
N GLN A 112 -0.98 11.72 11.74
CA GLN A 112 -0.80 11.21 13.10
C GLN A 112 -0.95 9.68 13.15
N ILE A 113 -1.93 9.13 12.44
CA ILE A 113 -2.13 7.68 12.32
C ILE A 113 -0.98 7.02 11.59
N TYR A 114 -0.58 7.58 10.45
CA TYR A 114 0.56 7.09 9.68
C TYR A 114 1.81 7.05 10.56
N ASN A 115 2.09 8.12 11.32
CA ASN A 115 3.22 8.15 12.25
C ASN A 115 3.07 7.18 13.42
N ALA A 116 1.86 6.96 13.95
CA ALA A 116 1.64 5.96 14.99
C ALA A 116 1.99 4.55 14.47
N VAL A 117 1.57 4.21 13.25
CA VAL A 117 1.91 2.94 12.59
C VAL A 117 3.41 2.83 12.31
N VAL A 118 4.05 3.89 11.77
CA VAL A 118 5.50 3.94 11.53
C VAL A 118 6.27 3.65 12.82
N ASN A 119 5.95 4.39 13.88
CA ASN A 119 6.66 4.34 15.16
C ASN A 119 6.21 3.18 16.06
N SER A 120 5.25 2.37 15.63
CA SER A 120 4.76 1.24 16.40
C SER A 120 5.88 0.26 16.71
N LYS A 121 5.87 -0.34 17.91
CA LYS A 121 6.80 -1.42 18.25
C LYS A 121 6.47 -2.73 17.53
N GLN A 122 5.26 -2.84 16.95
CA GLN A 122 4.84 -4.02 16.21
C GLN A 122 5.44 -4.04 14.81
N TYR A 123 6.14 -5.13 14.45
CA TYR A 123 6.54 -5.40 13.07
C TYR A 123 5.39 -5.93 12.21
N VAL A 124 4.47 -6.66 12.83
CA VAL A 124 3.25 -7.19 12.21
C VAL A 124 2.05 -6.64 12.96
N ILE A 125 1.12 -6.05 12.20
CA ILE A 125 -0.03 -5.31 12.71
C ILE A 125 -1.31 -6.08 12.35
N PRO A 126 -2.08 -6.54 13.34
CA PRO A 126 -3.37 -7.17 13.08
C PRO A 126 -4.31 -6.21 12.39
N VAL A 127 -5.05 -6.71 11.40
CA VAL A 127 -6.04 -5.94 10.66
C VAL A 127 -7.31 -6.76 10.41
N VAL A 128 -8.45 -6.07 10.32
CA VAL A 128 -9.72 -6.66 9.89
C VAL A 128 -10.26 -5.89 8.70
N TYR A 129 -10.61 -6.65 7.66
CA TYR A 129 -11.12 -6.13 6.41
C TYR A 129 -12.65 -6.19 6.39
N GLN A 130 -13.33 -5.12 6.80
CA GLN A 130 -14.80 -5.18 6.84
C GLN A 130 -15.43 -5.22 5.43
N LYS A 131 -14.78 -4.66 4.40
CA LYS A 131 -15.32 -4.54 3.03
C LYS A 131 -14.27 -4.49 1.93
N LEU A 132 -13.09 -5.10 2.14
CA LEU A 132 -11.94 -4.80 1.31
C LEU A 132 -11.80 -5.62 0.01
N MET A 133 -12.61 -6.66 -0.24
CA MET A 133 -12.56 -7.39 -1.51
C MET A 133 -13.94 -7.96 -1.90
N PRO A 134 -14.40 -7.79 -3.16
CA PRO A 134 -15.64 -8.40 -3.66
C PRO A 134 -15.66 -9.94 -3.62
N GLU A 135 -14.49 -10.57 -3.46
CA GLU A 135 -14.34 -12.04 -3.51
C GLU A 135 -13.77 -12.67 -2.23
N GLU A 136 -13.42 -11.87 -1.21
CA GLU A 136 -12.98 -12.40 0.09
C GLU A 136 -13.94 -11.98 1.20
N ARG A 137 -14.24 -12.95 2.06
CA ARG A 137 -15.25 -12.86 3.12
C ARG A 137 -15.09 -11.58 3.94
N PRO A 138 -16.20 -10.85 4.23
CA PRO A 138 -16.18 -9.55 4.92
C PRO A 138 -15.67 -9.58 6.38
N ASP A 139 -15.36 -10.75 6.93
CA ASP A 139 -14.96 -10.94 8.33
C ASP A 139 -13.62 -11.70 8.46
N ARG A 140 -12.65 -11.41 7.58
CA ARG A 140 -11.33 -12.05 7.64
C ARG A 140 -10.37 -11.22 8.49
N TYR A 141 -9.88 -11.85 9.54
CA TYR A 141 -8.71 -11.39 10.29
C TYR A 141 -7.45 -11.71 9.49
N ASP A 142 -6.57 -10.73 9.37
CA ASP A 142 -5.26 -10.89 8.74
C ASP A 142 -4.20 -10.16 9.58
N VAL A 143 -2.93 -10.47 9.35
CA VAL A 143 -1.82 -9.78 10.00
C VAL A 143 -0.91 -9.25 8.91
N LEU A 144 -0.77 -7.93 8.82
CA LEU A 144 0.06 -7.30 7.81
C LEU A 144 1.41 -6.92 8.40
N ASP A 145 2.47 -7.15 7.63
CA ASP A 145 3.73 -6.48 7.91
C ASP A 145 3.50 -4.96 7.90
N LYS A 146 4.13 -4.26 8.85
CA LYS A 146 4.02 -2.80 8.97
C LYS A 146 4.30 -2.11 7.65
N GLU A 147 5.33 -2.54 6.94
CA GLU A 147 5.72 -1.95 5.66
C GLU A 147 4.67 -2.15 4.57
N ILE A 148 3.94 -3.27 4.62
CA ILE A 148 2.83 -3.54 3.72
C ILE A 148 1.65 -2.63 4.05
N LEU A 149 1.30 -2.46 5.33
CA LEU A 149 0.23 -1.55 5.74
C LEU A 149 0.54 -0.10 5.35
N LEU A 150 1.78 0.35 5.62
CA LEU A 150 2.24 1.68 5.21
C LEU A 150 2.26 1.85 3.69
N PHE A 151 2.63 0.79 2.96
CA PHE A 151 2.49 0.78 1.51
C PHE A 151 1.02 0.99 1.14
N ARG A 152 0.08 0.21 1.67
CA ARG A 152 -1.37 0.36 1.39
C ARG A 152 -1.89 1.78 1.65
N PHE A 153 -1.45 2.43 2.71
CA PHE A 153 -1.82 3.82 2.99
C PHE A 153 -1.36 4.79 1.91
N LYS A 154 -0.10 4.65 1.49
CA LYS A 154 0.43 5.45 0.39
C LYS A 154 -0.16 5.04 -0.95
N THR A 155 -0.59 3.79 -1.12
CA THR A 155 -1.05 3.24 -2.40
C THR A 155 -2.53 3.39 -2.64
N TYR A 156 -3.37 3.43 -1.60
CA TYR A 156 -4.84 3.35 -1.68
C TYR A 156 -5.55 4.55 -1.02
N GLY A 157 -4.87 5.68 -0.78
CA GLY A 157 -5.52 6.93 -0.40
C GLY A 157 -6.46 6.76 0.80
N PHE A 158 -5.90 6.85 2.01
CA PHE A 158 -6.69 6.57 3.20
C PHE A 158 -7.29 7.83 3.83
N ARG A 159 -8.43 7.67 4.48
CA ARG A 159 -9.11 8.67 5.28
C ARG A 159 -9.41 8.13 6.66
N PHE A 160 -9.14 8.91 7.69
CA PHE A 160 -9.50 8.54 9.04
C PHE A 160 -11.02 8.59 9.23
N ILE A 161 -11.60 7.52 9.80
CA ILE A 161 -13.03 7.45 10.10
C ILE A 161 -13.26 7.61 11.59
N SER A 162 -12.73 6.70 12.42
CA SER A 162 -13.01 6.73 13.85
C SER A 162 -11.99 5.92 14.67
N ILE A 163 -11.96 6.17 15.99
CA ILE A 163 -11.36 5.27 16.99
C ILE A 163 -12.51 4.69 17.81
N PRO A 164 -13.04 3.51 17.46
CA PRO A 164 -14.00 2.84 18.31
C PRO A 164 -13.34 2.39 19.62
N ILE A 165 -13.90 2.86 20.72
CA ILE A 165 -13.57 2.41 22.08
C ILE A 165 -14.88 1.91 22.68
N ALA A 166 -15.09 0.60 22.73
CA ALA A 166 -16.27 0.05 23.36
C ALA A 166 -16.05 -0.13 24.87
N MET A 167 -16.96 0.42 25.65
CA MET A 167 -16.94 0.33 27.11
C MET A 167 -17.56 -1.01 27.56
N MET A 168 -16.76 -1.80 28.30
CA MET A 168 -17.04 -3.09 28.94
C MET A 168 -16.86 -4.37 28.10
N GLY A 169 -16.12 -5.33 28.69
CA GLY A 169 -16.30 -6.76 28.45
C GLY A 169 -15.11 -7.52 27.85
N ASN A 170 -14.41 -6.96 26.85
CA ASN A 170 -13.10 -7.41 26.31
C ASN A 170 -12.74 -6.71 24.96
N ASN A 171 -13.33 -5.57 24.63
CA ASN A 171 -13.14 -4.99 23.29
C ASN A 171 -11.78 -4.28 23.15
N VAL A 172 -10.95 -4.81 22.27
CA VAL A 172 -9.61 -4.29 21.95
C VAL A 172 -9.78 -2.98 21.17
N PRO A 173 -9.15 -1.86 21.58
CA PRO A 173 -9.24 -0.61 20.83
C PRO A 173 -8.61 -0.77 19.45
N TYR A 174 -9.24 -0.17 18.44
CA TYR A 174 -8.73 -0.19 17.08
C TYR A 174 -8.97 1.15 16.39
N LEU A 175 -8.28 1.35 15.26
CA LEU A 175 -8.48 2.46 14.35
C LEU A 175 -9.32 1.98 13.19
N GLU A 176 -10.35 2.74 12.85
CA GLU A 176 -11.10 2.53 11.61
C GLU A 176 -10.62 3.55 10.57
N VAL A 177 -10.10 3.04 9.46
CA VAL A 177 -9.68 3.86 8.32
C VAL A 177 -10.40 3.40 7.06
N GLU A 178 -10.81 4.36 6.25
CA GLU A 178 -11.34 4.11 4.91
C GLU A 178 -10.18 4.16 3.92
N LEU A 179 -10.12 3.19 3.01
CA LEU A 179 -9.18 3.12 1.89
C LEU A 179 -9.97 3.32 0.59
N GLU A 180 -9.47 4.17 -0.32
CA GLU A 180 -10.02 4.35 -1.67
C GLU A 180 -9.13 3.67 -2.72
N TYR A 181 -9.64 2.62 -3.36
CA TYR A 181 -8.85 1.91 -4.37
C TYR A 181 -8.66 2.76 -5.62
N TYR A 182 -7.44 3.12 -5.99
CA TYR A 182 -7.21 3.94 -7.19
C TYR A 182 -7.62 3.30 -8.53
N HIS A 183 -7.83 1.98 -8.58
CA HIS A 183 -8.20 1.28 -9.81
C HIS A 183 -9.72 1.06 -9.97
N THR A 184 -10.48 1.08 -8.88
CA THR A 184 -11.96 0.91 -8.88
C THR A 184 -12.71 2.08 -8.26
N TYR A 185 -12.00 2.99 -7.58
CA TYR A 185 -12.52 4.05 -6.72
C TYR A 185 -13.53 3.57 -5.66
N GLN A 186 -13.54 2.27 -5.39
CA GLN A 186 -14.34 1.71 -4.33
C GLN A 186 -13.74 2.08 -2.99
N LYS A 187 -14.57 2.08 -1.95
CA LYS A 187 -14.16 2.41 -0.59
C LYS A 187 -14.23 1.15 0.26
N GLY A 188 -13.13 0.83 0.91
CA GLY A 188 -13.02 -0.28 1.86
C GLY A 188 -12.76 0.25 3.27
N LEU A 189 -13.28 -0.44 4.28
CA LEU A 189 -13.02 -0.13 5.69
C LEU A 189 -12.02 -1.14 6.26
N LEU A 190 -10.96 -0.61 6.87
CA LEU A 190 -9.90 -1.36 7.51
C LEU A 190 -9.86 -1.02 8.99
N GLU A 191 -9.95 -2.04 9.83
CA GLU A 191 -9.68 -1.93 11.26
C GLU A 191 -8.20 -2.26 11.51
N ILE A 192 -7.53 -1.45 12.33
CA ILE A 192 -6.12 -1.59 12.64
C ILE A 192 -5.93 -1.61 14.14
N TYR A 193 -5.25 -2.64 14.63
CA TYR A 193 -5.01 -2.84 16.05
C TYR A 193 -3.56 -2.50 16.39
N LEU A 194 -3.38 -1.46 17.21
CA LEU A 194 -2.09 -1.08 17.77
C LEU A 194 -2.05 -1.43 19.26
N PRO A 195 -0.85 -1.50 19.87
CA PRO A 195 -0.73 -1.68 21.31
C PRO A 195 -1.44 -0.55 22.06
N TYR A 196 -1.97 -0.88 23.24
CA TYR A 196 -2.81 0.03 24.02
C TYR A 196 -2.18 1.42 24.22
N ASP A 197 -0.91 1.48 24.61
CA ASP A 197 -0.21 2.76 24.85
C ASP A 197 -0.11 3.61 23.58
N GLU A 198 0.09 2.97 22.42
CA GLU A 198 0.18 3.66 21.13
C GLU A 198 -1.20 4.19 20.72
N MET A 199 -2.25 3.38 20.89
CA MET A 199 -3.65 3.80 20.69
C MET A 199 -4.04 4.97 21.59
N LYS A 200 -3.67 4.92 22.87
CA LYS A 200 -3.93 5.98 23.85
C LYS A 200 -3.24 7.28 23.46
N ASN A 201 -1.96 7.21 23.07
CA ASN A 201 -1.20 8.39 22.66
C ASN A 201 -1.77 9.01 21.38
N LEU A 202 -2.14 8.17 20.40
CA LEU A 202 -2.77 8.61 19.16
C LEU A 202 -4.12 9.28 19.41
N TYR A 203 -4.98 8.66 20.24
CA TYR A 203 -6.25 9.27 20.61
C TYR A 203 -6.04 10.63 21.26
N GLN A 204 -5.11 10.76 22.22
CA GLN A 204 -4.82 12.04 22.86
C GLN A 204 -4.33 13.09 21.86
N ALA A 205 -3.49 12.71 20.89
CA ALA A 205 -3.00 13.61 19.85
C ALA A 205 -4.14 14.15 18.96
N ILE A 206 -5.07 13.28 18.57
CA ILE A 206 -6.22 13.63 17.75
C ILE A 206 -7.24 14.46 18.57
N PHE A 207 -7.58 14.00 19.77
CA PHE A 207 -8.61 14.63 20.61
C PHE A 207 -8.22 16.03 21.10
N ASN A 208 -6.97 16.20 21.56
CA ASN A 208 -6.47 17.51 22.01
C ASN A 208 -6.48 18.57 20.89
N LYS A 209 -6.42 18.14 19.62
CA LYS A 209 -6.46 19.04 18.46
C LYS A 209 -7.87 19.48 18.11
N GLU A 210 -8.86 18.62 18.32
CA GLU A 210 -10.27 18.87 17.96
C GLU A 210 -11.07 19.56 19.07
N TYR A 211 -10.74 19.29 20.33
CA TYR A 211 -11.46 19.80 21.48
C TYR A 211 -10.51 20.58 22.39
N PRO A 212 -10.51 21.92 22.35
CA PRO A 212 -9.63 22.73 23.21
C PRO A 212 -9.95 22.49 24.69
N LYS A 213 -8.99 22.82 25.57
CA LYS A 213 -8.99 22.41 26.98
C LYS A 213 -10.28 22.64 27.78
N LYS A 214 -11.12 23.58 27.35
CA LYS A 214 -12.44 23.87 27.92
C LYS A 214 -13.49 22.76 27.73
N TYR A 215 -13.26 21.81 26.81
CA TYR A 215 -14.11 20.64 26.57
C TYR A 215 -13.49 19.34 27.07
N HIS A 216 -12.32 19.40 27.73
CA HIS A 216 -11.80 18.28 28.53
C HIS A 216 -12.60 18.14 29.83
N TYR A 217 -13.91 17.90 29.74
CA TYR A 217 -14.66 17.32 30.84
C TYR A 217 -14.23 15.86 30.92
N GLY A 218 -13.12 15.68 31.63
CA GLY A 218 -12.37 14.44 31.63
C GLY A 218 -11.11 14.57 30.78
N LYS A 219 -9.96 14.57 31.46
CA LYS A 219 -8.89 13.63 31.06
C LYS A 219 -9.54 12.26 30.79
N PHE A 220 -8.86 11.31 30.17
CA PHE A 220 -9.27 9.91 30.39
C PHE A 220 -9.22 9.60 31.89
N HIS A 221 -10.28 9.93 32.64
CA HIS A 221 -10.68 9.30 33.87
C HIS A 221 -11.38 8.04 33.40
N TYR A 222 -10.55 7.10 32.95
CA TYR A 222 -10.95 5.71 32.88
C TYR A 222 -11.14 5.32 34.35
N ASN A 223 -12.37 5.41 34.85
CA ASN A 223 -12.77 5.11 36.24
C ASN A 223 -12.62 3.61 36.57
N GLY A 224 -11.46 3.03 36.30
CA GLY A 224 -11.14 1.64 36.54
C GLY A 224 -9.65 1.31 36.60
N LEU A 225 -8.74 2.29 36.46
CA LEU A 225 -7.29 2.07 36.50
C LEU A 225 -6.53 3.16 37.29
N GLU A 226 -7.18 3.78 38.28
CA GLU A 226 -6.47 4.10 39.53
C GLU A 226 -6.75 2.93 40.46
N SER A 227 -5.86 1.94 40.48
CA SER A 227 -5.89 0.89 41.48
C SER A 227 -5.67 1.50 42.87
N ILE A 228 -6.52 1.10 43.81
CA ILE A 228 -6.20 1.01 45.24
C ILE A 228 -4.89 0.26 45.40
#